data_AF-A0A5B0F292-F1
#
_entry.id   AF-A0A5B0F292-F1
#
_cell.length_a   1.000
_cell.length_b   1.000
_cell.length_c   1.000
_cell.angle_alpha   90.00
_cell.angle_beta   90.00
_cell.angle_gamma   90.00
#
_symmetry.space_group_name_H-M   'P 1'
#
loop_
_entity.id
_entity.type
_entity.pdbx_description
1 polymer ?
#
loop_
_entity_poly.entity_id
_entity_poly.type
_entity_poly.pdbx_seq_one_letter_code
_entity_poly.pdbx_strand_id
1 'polypeptide(L)' 'MPLSLAFGAVIASGCASPPPPPPVIAPPPPERTCETLDKTDVMGDARMDAQVTRTTTTTRCVTQ' A
#
# COMPACT_ATOMS: atom_id res chain seq x y z
N MET A 1 33.89 -30.02 -48.98
CA MET A 1 33.89 -29.21 -47.75
C MET A 1 32.47 -28.89 -47.26
N PRO A 2 31.65 -29.88 -46.84
CA PRO A 2 30.29 -29.60 -46.33
C PRO A 2 30.22 -29.41 -44.81
N LEU A 3 31.29 -29.70 -44.07
CA LEU A 3 31.27 -29.71 -42.59
C LEU A 3 31.10 -28.32 -41.96
N SER A 4 31.56 -27.24 -42.61
CA SER A 4 31.48 -25.89 -42.04
C SER A 4 30.05 -25.32 -42.00
N LEU A 5 29.16 -25.77 -42.89
CA LEU A 5 27.76 -25.33 -42.91
C LEU A 5 26.92 -26.00 -41.81
N ALA A 6 27.26 -27.25 -41.46
CA ALA A 6 26.57 -28.00 -40.41
C ALA A 6 26.82 -27.39 -39.01
N PHE A 7 28.01 -26.83 -38.77
CA PHE A 7 28.31 -26.17 -37.50
C PHE A 7 27.59 -24.81 -37.32
N GLY A 8 27.30 -24.08 -38.41
CA GLY A 8 26.59 -22.80 -38.35
C GLY A 8 25.11 -22.93 -37.96
N ALA A 9 24.44 -23.99 -38.44
CA ALA A 9 23.02 -24.22 -38.16
C ALA A 9 22.74 -24.59 -36.70
N VAL A 10 23.67 -25.29 -36.04
CA VAL A 10 23.53 -25.67 -34.62
C VAL A 10 23.54 -24.44 -33.72
N ILE A 11 24.38 -23.44 -34.02
CA ILE A 11 24.51 -22.21 -33.21
C ILE A 11 23.25 -21.32 -33.36
N ALA A 12 22.62 -21.32 -34.53
CA ALA A 12 21.41 -20.53 -34.79
C ALA A 12 20.15 -21.07 -34.12
N SER A 13 20.11 -22.37 -33.78
CA SER A 13 18.94 -23.01 -33.16
C SER A 13 18.75 -22.72 -31.67
N GLY A 14 19.77 -22.16 -31.01
CA GLY A 14 19.78 -21.91 -29.56
C GLY A 14 19.60 -20.45 -29.13
N CYS A 15 19.55 -19.49 -30.05
CA CYS A 15 19.52 -18.05 -29.74
C CYS A 15 18.12 -17.42 -29.81
N ALA A 16 17.08 -18.15 -29.39
CA ALA A 16 15.81 -17.50 -29.10
C ALA A 16 15.87 -16.96 -27.67
N SER A 17 15.99 -15.64 -27.52
CA SER A 17 15.82 -15.00 -26.21
C SER A 17 14.51 -15.49 -25.60
N PRO A 18 14.49 -15.91 -24.32
CA PRO A 18 13.23 -16.22 -23.66
C PRO A 18 12.31 -14.99 -23.76
N PRO A 19 10.99 -15.21 -23.86
CA PRO A 19 10.04 -14.10 -23.88
C PRO A 19 10.24 -13.23 -22.64
N PRO A 20 9.99 -11.91 -22.73
CA PRO A 20 10.11 -11.02 -21.59
C PRO A 20 9.21 -11.53 -20.44
N PRO A 21 9.65 -11.40 -19.17
CA PRO A 21 8.81 -11.77 -18.04
C PRO A 21 7.52 -10.95 -18.05
N PRO A 22 6.41 -11.51 -17.55
CA PRO A 22 5.17 -10.77 -17.41
C PRO A 22 5.41 -9.51 -16.56
N PRO A 23 4.68 -8.41 -16.83
CA PRO A 23 4.78 -7.21 -16.03
C PRO A 23 4.43 -7.53 -14.57
N VAL A 24 5.32 -7.14 -13.66
CA VAL A 24 5.06 -7.24 -12.21
C VAL A 24 4.08 -6.14 -11.85
N ILE A 25 2.84 -6.51 -11.57
CA ILE A 25 1.85 -5.59 -11.02
C ILE A 25 2.22 -5.38 -9.55
N ALA A 26 2.50 -4.13 -9.17
CA ALA A 26 2.71 -3.77 -7.78
C ALA A 26 1.43 -4.06 -6.97
N PRO A 27 1.53 -4.55 -5.73
CA PRO A 27 0.36 -4.71 -4.87
C PRO A 27 -0.34 -3.35 -4.68
N PRO A 28 -1.67 -3.35 -4.46
CA PRO A 28 -2.41 -2.12 -4.23
C PRO A 28 -1.83 -1.37 -3.00
N PRO A 29 -1.94 -0.03 -2.98
CA PRO A 29 -1.50 0.75 -1.83
C PRO A 29 -2.35 0.36 -0.60
N PRO A 30 -1.75 0.36 0.60
CA PRO A 30 -2.48 0.01 1.81
C PRO A 30 -3.60 1.02 2.08
N GLU A 31 -4.77 0.51 2.46
CA GLU A 31 -5.93 1.35 2.74
C GLU A 31 -5.80 1.98 4.13
N ARG A 32 -6.03 3.30 4.22
CA ARG A 32 -6.13 4.00 5.49
C ARG A 32 -7.59 4.16 5.87
N THR A 33 -7.97 3.60 7.02
CA THR A 33 -9.30 3.78 7.62
C THR A 33 -9.16 4.66 8.86
N CYS A 34 -9.92 5.75 8.93
CA CYS A 34 -9.94 6.65 10.08
C CYS A 34 -11.33 6.67 10.72
N GLU A 35 -11.38 6.47 12.03
CA GLU A 35 -12.57 6.54 12.87
C GLU A 35 -12.48 7.78 13.75
N THR A 36 -13.60 8.48 13.92
CA THR A 36 -13.71 9.66 14.79
C THR A 36 -14.67 9.37 15.94
N LEU A 37 -14.28 9.78 17.15
CA LEU A 37 -15.05 9.64 18.36
C LEU A 37 -15.14 10.99 19.06
N ASP A 38 -16.36 11.53 19.16
CA ASP A 38 -16.64 12.75 19.90
C ASP A 38 -17.15 12.43 21.31
N LYS A 39 -16.59 13.12 22.29
CA LYS A 39 -16.99 13.00 23.71
C LYS A 39 -17.26 14.38 24.29
N THR A 40 -18.43 14.56 24.88
CA THR A 40 -18.80 15.78 25.60
C THR A 40 -18.86 15.49 27.10
N ASP A 41 -18.05 16.20 27.88
CA ASP A 41 -18.02 16.14 29.34
C ASP A 41 -18.54 17.47 29.91
N VAL A 42 -19.54 17.41 30.80
CA VAL A 42 -20.03 18.59 31.53
C VAL A 42 -19.41 18.58 32.92
N MET A 43 -18.52 19.52 33.20
CA MET A 43 -17.87 19.70 34.49
C MET A 43 -18.55 20.85 35.24
N GLY A 44 -19.04 20.58 36.46
CA GLY A 44 -19.43 21.65 37.37
C GLY A 44 -18.17 22.31 37.93
N ASP A 45 -18.03 23.62 37.76
CA ASP A 45 -16.94 24.36 38.39
C ASP A 45 -17.31 24.62 39.86
N ALA A 46 -16.49 24.18 40.82
CA ALA A 46 -16.73 24.44 42.23
C ALA A 46 -16.39 25.90 42.64
N ARG A 47 -15.72 26.65 41.76
CA ARG A 47 -15.30 28.05 41.99
C ARG A 47 -16.25 29.07 41.37
N MET A 48 -17.17 28.65 40.50
CA MET A 48 -18.14 29.49 39.78
C MET A 48 -19.45 28.70 39.63
N ASP A 49 -20.62 29.31 39.85
CA ASP A 49 -21.94 28.70 39.58
C ASP A 49 -22.22 28.47 38.06
N ALA A 50 -21.18 28.21 37.28
CA ALA A 50 -21.21 27.98 35.85
C ALA A 50 -20.85 26.53 35.51
N GLN A 51 -21.61 25.94 34.59
CA GLN A 51 -21.28 24.64 34.02
C GLN A 51 -20.29 24.82 32.88
N VAL A 52 -19.15 24.12 32.95
CA VAL A 52 -18.15 24.09 31.88
C VAL A 52 -18.39 22.85 31.03
N THR A 53 -18.75 23.05 29.76
CA THR A 53 -18.89 21.94 28.80
C THR A 53 -17.59 21.79 28.01
N ARG A 54 -17.01 20.60 28.01
CA ARG A 54 -15.79 20.26 27.27
C ARG A 54 -16.10 19.22 26.20
N THR A 55 -15.82 19.56 24.94
CA THR A 55 -15.87 18.61 23.83
C THR A 55 -14.47 18.11 23.50
N THR A 56 -14.31 16.80 23.39
CA THR A 56 -13.06 16.11 23.03
C THR A 56 -13.31 15.25 21.80
N THR A 57 -12.64 15.56 20.70
CA THR A 57 -12.67 14.77 19.46
C THR A 57 -11.41 13.91 19.38
N THR A 58 -11.58 12.60 19.25
CA THR A 58 -10.50 11.62 19.09
C THR A 58 -10.56 11.01 17.70
N THR A 59 -9.45 11.10 16.95
CA THR A 59 -9.34 10.49 15.62
C THR A 59 -8.37 9.32 15.67
N ARG A 60 -8.82 8.13 15.29
CA ARG A 60 -8.02 6.91 15.24
C ARG A 60 -7.88 6.45 13.79
N CYS A 61 -6.66 6.39 13.27
CA CYS A 61 -6.39 5.92 11.91
C CYS A 61 -5.62 4.60 11.94
N VAL A 62 -6.09 3.59 11.20
CA VAL A 62 -5.45 2.29 10.99
C VAL A 62 -5.11 2.09 9.52
N THR A 63 -4.01 1.40 9.24
CA THR A 63 -3.56 1.04 7.89
C THR A 63 -3.68 -0.47 7.74
N GLN A 64 -4.40 -0.95 6.73
CA GLN A 64 -4.58 -2.38 6.43
C GLN A 64 -3.50 -2.89 5.48
#